data_AF-A0A7S4SVM4-F1
#
_entry.id   AF-A0A7S4SVM4-F1
#
_cell.length_a   1.000
_cell.length_b   1.000
_cell.length_c   1.000
_cell.angle_alpha   90.00
_cell.angle_beta   90.00
_cell.angle_gamma   90.00
#
_symmetry.space_group_name_H-M   'P 1'
#
loop_
_entity.id
_entity.type
_entity.pdbx_description
1 polymer ?
#
loop_
_entity_poly.entity_id
_entity_poly.type
_entity_poly.pdbx_seq_one_letter_code
_entity_poly.pdbx_strand_id
1 'polypeptide(L)'
;PLSSLTPKNVPQRKNGKTASSQKNDRGAAPRGSTRESRRSSVTTRKSSSVMFREDTNRKISTQVVFSIDPSILHFTSEAVADDFYDSRSIFNIIRKLCSKDLDASDLPRMCVYLCPRNNAWFTIHNSLLYCFQQAGLSSVEVCEMERREVLKRTVPRQKQHQAISRPSSSTKKEEHKDDLGCWIFIPKSVGKDTKWFFKYFDDFGEWDSGYEYPRNTKFVRDGVGGVWALCCTSSGTKGVESDWRLWHINPSNEVNTGFDYPPGCKMVSDGMGGLWILSATAGFPQWKLWHIGIHPKRIEQYFFDYPKESRLTSDGMGGLWIFCPTESESKWQLWHANQNGERKL
;
A
#
# COMPACT_ATOMS: atom_id res chain seq x y z
N PRO A 1 -40.41 -30.91 -39.21
CA PRO A 1 -40.48 -32.40 -39.09
C PRO A 1 -39.09 -32.97 -38.74
N LEU A 2 -38.61 -32.78 -37.51
CA LEU A 2 -38.76 -33.69 -36.36
C LEU A 2 -38.23 -35.11 -36.62
N SER A 3 -36.98 -35.35 -36.22
CA SER A 3 -36.56 -36.64 -35.69
C SER A 3 -35.56 -36.44 -34.56
N SER A 4 -36.08 -36.70 -33.36
CA SER A 4 -35.45 -36.73 -32.05
C SER A 4 -34.47 -37.91 -31.94
N LEU A 5 -33.27 -37.65 -31.40
CA LEU A 5 -32.42 -38.69 -30.81
C LEU A 5 -32.09 -38.32 -29.37
N THR A 6 -32.57 -39.18 -28.47
CA THR A 6 -32.37 -39.19 -27.03
C THR A 6 -30.95 -39.68 -26.67
N PRO A 7 -30.29 -39.11 -25.64
CA PRO A 7 -29.05 -39.67 -25.12
C PRO A 7 -29.30 -40.79 -24.10
N LYS A 8 -28.46 -41.82 -24.21
CA LYS A 8 -28.45 -43.05 -23.40
C LYS A 8 -27.93 -42.80 -21.98
N ASN A 9 -28.54 -43.51 -21.05
CA ASN A 9 -28.23 -43.66 -19.63
C ASN A 9 -26.75 -43.92 -19.34
N VAL A 10 -26.21 -43.19 -18.35
CA VAL A 10 -24.96 -43.48 -17.64
C VAL A 10 -25.30 -44.06 -16.27
N PRO A 11 -24.72 -45.21 -15.85
CA PRO A 11 -25.06 -45.82 -14.57
C PRO A 11 -24.39 -45.12 -13.38
N GLN A 12 -25.20 -44.87 -12.35
CA GLN A 12 -24.83 -44.42 -11.02
C GLN A 12 -23.89 -45.42 -10.33
N ARG A 13 -22.75 -44.93 -9.82
CA ARG A 13 -21.89 -45.69 -8.90
C ARG A 13 -22.24 -45.35 -7.45
N LYS A 14 -22.58 -46.39 -6.69
CA LYS A 14 -23.00 -46.36 -5.29
C LYS A 14 -21.82 -46.21 -4.33
N ASN A 15 -22.02 -45.34 -3.34
CA ASN A 15 -21.65 -45.41 -1.92
C ASN A 15 -20.60 -46.44 -1.48
N GLY A 16 -19.44 -45.94 -1.04
CA GLY A 16 -18.57 -46.62 -0.08
C GLY A 16 -18.57 -45.88 1.25
N LYS A 17 -19.28 -46.43 2.25
CA LYS A 17 -19.12 -46.11 3.67
C LYS A 17 -17.79 -46.69 4.16
N THR A 18 -17.00 -45.94 4.91
CA THR A 18 -15.95 -46.50 5.78
C THR A 18 -15.94 -45.79 7.13
N ALA A 19 -15.57 -46.57 8.13
CA ALA A 19 -15.98 -46.45 9.51
C ALA A 19 -15.15 -45.43 10.30
N SER A 20 -15.84 -44.90 11.30
CA SER A 20 -15.30 -44.30 12.53
C SER A 20 -14.25 -45.17 13.21
N SER A 21 -13.17 -44.56 13.68
CA SER A 21 -12.41 -45.07 14.82
C SER A 21 -12.10 -43.92 15.77
N GLN A 22 -12.83 -43.91 16.89
CA GLN A 22 -12.47 -43.17 18.10
C GLN A 22 -11.28 -43.85 18.75
N LYS A 23 -10.26 -43.10 19.12
CA LYS A 23 -9.38 -43.43 20.25
C LYS A 23 -9.17 -42.22 21.13
N ASN A 24 -9.66 -42.36 22.35
CA ASN A 24 -9.28 -41.61 23.54
C ASN A 24 -7.84 -41.97 23.93
N ASP A 25 -7.11 -41.01 24.50
CA ASP A 25 -6.16 -41.14 25.63
C ASP A 25 -5.61 -39.72 25.90
N ARG A 26 -6.05 -38.97 26.92
CA ARG A 26 -5.76 -39.04 28.39
C ARG A 26 -4.27 -39.10 28.76
N GLY A 27 -3.84 -38.06 29.48
CA GLY A 27 -2.64 -38.01 30.31
C GLY A 27 -1.55 -37.10 29.74
N ALA A 28 -0.86 -36.24 30.49
CA ALA A 28 -0.91 -35.85 31.88
C ALA A 28 -0.16 -34.51 31.99
N ALA A 29 -0.61 -33.62 32.87
CA ALA A 29 0.15 -32.45 33.28
C ALA A 29 1.16 -32.83 34.38
N PRO A 30 2.26 -32.07 34.51
CA PRO A 30 2.85 -31.83 35.81
C PRO A 30 2.75 -30.36 36.21
N ARG A 31 2.23 -30.18 37.43
CA ARG A 31 2.38 -28.99 38.27
C ARG A 31 3.79 -28.92 38.84
N GLY A 32 4.22 -27.70 39.21
CA GLY A 32 5.28 -27.45 40.19
C GLY A 32 6.23 -26.36 39.72
N SER A 33 6.09 -25.14 40.26
CA SER A 33 7.01 -24.59 41.29
C SER A 33 8.21 -23.92 40.62
N THR A 34 8.64 -22.68 40.90
CA THR A 34 8.66 -21.96 42.16
C THR A 34 8.88 -20.48 41.88
N ARG A 35 8.27 -19.69 42.75
CA ARG A 35 8.47 -18.27 43.04
C ARG A 35 9.96 -17.91 43.20
N GLU A 36 10.44 -16.92 42.45
CA GLU A 36 11.61 -16.14 42.88
C GLU A 36 11.37 -14.64 42.68
N SER A 37 11.40 -13.96 43.81
CA SER A 37 11.20 -12.54 43.99
C SER A 37 12.57 -11.88 44.01
N ARG A 38 12.89 -11.01 43.04
CA ARG A 38 14.07 -10.14 43.12
C ARG A 38 13.79 -8.73 42.60
N ARG A 39 13.67 -7.85 43.58
CA ARG A 39 14.23 -6.49 43.67
C ARG A 39 14.20 -5.61 42.42
N SER A 40 13.26 -4.68 42.49
CA SER A 40 13.38 -3.28 42.12
C SER A 40 14.81 -2.71 42.13
N SER A 41 15.27 -2.27 40.97
CA SER A 41 16.27 -1.22 40.83
C SER A 41 15.68 -0.12 39.93
N VAL A 42 15.18 0.93 40.58
CA VAL A 42 14.82 2.19 39.93
C VAL A 42 16.12 2.85 39.49
N THR A 43 16.45 2.71 38.20
CA THR A 43 17.43 3.58 37.55
C THR A 43 16.67 4.72 36.89
N THR A 44 16.73 5.91 37.50
CA THR A 44 16.40 7.19 36.86
C THR A 44 17.26 7.34 35.60
N ARG A 45 16.71 6.97 34.44
CA ARG A 45 17.28 7.33 33.14
C ARG A 45 17.06 8.83 32.95
N LYS A 46 18.15 9.58 33.04
CA LYS A 46 18.24 10.93 32.47
C LYS A 46 17.79 10.84 31.01
N SER A 47 16.75 11.58 30.66
CA SER A 47 16.33 11.81 29.28
C SER A 47 17.50 12.41 28.51
N SER A 48 18.18 11.56 27.74
CA SER A 48 19.10 11.98 26.71
C SER A 48 18.27 12.59 25.59
N SER A 49 18.19 13.92 25.59
CA SER A 49 17.82 14.73 24.43
C SER A 49 18.72 14.31 23.27
N VAL A 50 18.16 13.56 22.32
CA VAL A 50 18.81 13.27 21.05
C VAL A 50 18.72 14.56 20.25
N MET A 51 19.80 15.33 20.32
CA MET A 51 20.00 16.55 19.54
C MET A 51 19.84 16.23 18.06
N PHE A 52 18.87 16.90 17.42
CA PHE A 52 18.75 16.97 15.98
C PHE A 52 20.08 17.47 15.39
N ARG A 53 20.67 16.70 14.47
CA ARG A 53 21.62 17.26 13.51
C ARG A 53 20.81 17.95 12.42
N GLU A 54 20.34 19.15 12.74
CA GLU A 54 19.90 20.10 11.73
C GLU A 54 21.15 20.64 11.01
N ASP A 55 21.15 20.54 9.67
CA ASP A 55 22.05 21.29 8.79
C ASP A 55 21.76 22.81 8.96
N THR A 56 22.23 23.40 10.05
CA THR A 56 21.91 24.76 10.53
C THR A 56 22.71 25.88 9.85
N ASN A 57 23.55 25.59 8.86
CA ASN A 57 24.45 26.60 8.28
C ASN A 57 23.97 27.24 6.96
N ARG A 58 22.69 27.12 6.60
CA ARG A 58 22.08 28.02 5.60
C ARG A 58 21.40 29.15 6.34
N LYS A 59 21.75 30.40 6.00
CA LYS A 59 21.06 31.63 6.45
C LYS A 59 19.55 31.38 6.38
N ILE A 60 18.95 31.13 7.54
CA ILE A 60 17.52 30.86 7.67
C ILE A 60 16.86 32.20 7.40
N SER A 61 16.35 32.36 6.18
CA SER A 61 15.34 33.36 5.85
C SER A 61 14.33 33.37 7.00
N THR A 62 13.99 34.55 7.53
CA THR A 62 13.03 34.73 8.62
C THR A 62 11.74 33.98 8.30
N GLN A 63 11.62 32.75 8.80
CA GLN A 63 10.44 31.92 8.57
C GLN A 63 9.33 32.49 9.45
N VAL A 64 8.23 32.89 8.82
CA VAL A 64 7.03 33.31 9.54
C VAL A 64 6.45 32.06 10.17
N VAL A 65 6.44 32.03 11.51
CA VAL A 65 5.77 31.00 12.29
C VAL A 65 4.38 31.50 12.62
N PHE A 66 3.38 30.69 12.30
CA PHE A 66 1.99 31.00 12.61
C PHE A 66 1.23 29.71 12.94
N SER A 67 0.01 29.88 13.44
CA SER A 67 -0.86 28.77 13.79
C SER A 67 -1.94 28.58 12.73
N ILE A 68 -2.18 27.34 12.34
CA ILE A 68 -3.17 26.98 11.33
C ILE A 68 -3.99 25.77 11.78
N ASP A 69 -5.25 25.70 11.35
CA ASP A 69 -6.08 24.51 11.52
C ASP A 69 -5.60 23.40 10.56
N PRO A 70 -5.21 22.21 11.04
CA PRO A 70 -4.81 21.09 10.17
C PRO A 70 -5.85 20.69 9.13
N SER A 71 -7.14 20.94 9.37
CA SER A 71 -8.21 20.57 8.44
C SER A 71 -8.22 21.39 7.14
N ILE A 72 -7.59 22.57 7.13
CA ILE A 72 -7.47 23.42 5.93
C ILE A 72 -6.17 23.21 5.15
N LEU A 73 -5.29 22.33 5.64
CA LEU A 73 -4.04 21.97 4.97
C LEU A 73 -4.27 20.78 4.03
N HIS A 74 -3.67 20.86 2.85
CA HIS A 74 -3.71 19.82 1.84
C HIS A 74 -2.37 19.07 1.77
N PHE A 75 -2.45 17.78 1.44
CA PHE A 75 -1.29 16.95 1.18
C PHE A 75 -0.63 17.36 -0.13
N THR A 76 0.70 17.30 -0.18
CA THR A 76 1.43 17.25 -1.46
C THR A 76 1.34 15.84 -2.07
N SER A 77 1.87 15.65 -3.26
CA SER A 77 1.87 14.37 -3.96
C SER A 77 2.77 13.28 -3.37
N GLU A 78 3.48 13.58 -2.28
CA GLU A 78 4.24 12.57 -1.55
C GLU A 78 3.29 11.58 -0.84
N ALA A 79 3.67 10.30 -0.77
CA ALA A 79 2.89 9.34 0.00
C ALA A 79 2.97 9.65 1.50
N VAL A 80 1.91 9.36 2.23
CA VAL A 80 1.98 9.24 3.69
C VAL A 80 2.76 7.97 4.01
N ALA A 81 3.98 8.10 4.53
CA ALA A 81 4.79 6.96 4.95
C ALA A 81 4.31 6.45 6.32
N ASP A 82 4.16 5.13 6.49
CA ASP A 82 3.67 4.51 7.73
C ASP A 82 4.55 4.81 8.96
N ASP A 83 5.83 5.05 8.72
CA ASP A 83 6.84 5.37 9.74
C ASP A 83 7.53 6.71 9.44
N PHE A 84 7.83 7.44 10.51
CA PHE A 84 8.72 8.61 10.45
C PHE A 84 10.18 8.16 10.36
N TYR A 85 11.08 9.06 9.93
CA TYR A 85 12.53 8.78 9.81
C TYR A 85 13.19 8.25 11.11
N ASP A 86 12.57 8.47 12.27
CA ASP A 86 13.03 8.00 13.56
C ASP A 86 12.37 6.69 14.03
N SER A 87 11.75 5.96 13.09
CA SER A 87 11.04 4.69 13.34
C SER A 87 9.82 4.79 14.25
N ARG A 88 9.32 6.00 14.53
CA ARG A 88 8.00 6.15 15.16
C ARG A 88 6.93 5.83 14.12
N SER A 89 6.04 4.90 14.45
CA SER A 89 4.85 4.64 13.64
C SER A 89 3.83 5.77 13.77
N ILE A 90 3.20 6.15 12.65
CA ILE A 90 2.08 7.11 12.59
C ILE A 90 1.01 6.78 13.65
N PHE A 91 0.64 5.51 13.79
CA PHE A 91 -0.40 5.09 14.72
C PHE A 91 -0.03 5.37 16.18
N ASN A 92 1.25 5.25 16.53
CA ASN A 92 1.71 5.54 17.89
C ASN A 92 1.67 7.05 18.17
N ILE A 93 2.01 7.88 17.18
CA ILE A 93 1.93 9.34 17.31
C ILE A 93 0.47 9.78 17.44
N ILE A 94 -0.43 9.31 16.56
CA ILE A 94 -1.87 9.60 16.66
C ILE A 94 -2.39 9.21 18.04
N ARG A 95 -2.10 7.99 18.50
CA ARG A 95 -2.54 7.51 19.81
C ARG A 95 -2.06 8.42 20.96
N LYS A 96 -0.78 8.84 20.93
CA LYS A 96 -0.20 9.72 21.95
C LYS A 96 -0.75 11.14 21.92
N LEU A 97 -1.02 11.69 20.74
CA LEU A 97 -1.68 12.98 20.58
C LEU A 97 -3.12 12.91 21.15
N CYS A 98 -3.88 11.86 20.81
CA CYS A 98 -5.23 11.66 21.33
C CYS A 98 -5.26 11.47 22.85
N SER A 99 -4.28 10.76 23.43
CA SER A 99 -4.17 10.57 24.88
C SER A 99 -3.55 11.75 25.62
N LYS A 100 -3.08 12.79 24.91
CA LYS A 100 -2.32 13.92 25.44
C LYS A 100 -0.99 13.53 26.12
N ASP A 101 -0.44 12.36 25.77
CA ASP A 101 0.90 11.92 26.20
C ASP A 101 2.03 12.55 25.35
N LEU A 102 1.66 13.27 24.30
CA LEU A 102 2.55 13.99 23.39
C LEU A 102 1.85 15.29 23.00
N ASP A 103 2.52 16.43 23.13
CA ASP A 103 2.01 17.71 22.64
C ASP A 103 2.37 17.88 21.15
N ALA A 104 1.58 18.64 20.41
CA ALA A 104 1.89 18.93 19.01
C ALA A 104 3.19 19.75 18.86
N SER A 105 3.53 20.57 19.86
CA SER A 105 4.77 21.35 19.93
C SER A 105 6.03 20.49 20.17
N ASP A 106 5.87 19.24 20.64
CA ASP A 106 6.97 18.28 20.77
C ASP A 106 7.36 17.63 19.42
N LEU A 107 6.57 17.86 18.37
CA LEU A 107 6.81 17.34 17.02
C LEU A 107 7.48 18.41 16.14
N PRO A 108 8.24 17.98 15.10
CA PRO A 108 8.84 18.93 14.17
C PRO A 108 7.79 19.85 13.54
N ARG A 109 8.08 21.15 13.44
CA ARG A 109 7.17 22.11 12.79
C ARG A 109 6.94 21.73 11.34
N MET A 110 5.69 21.80 10.89
CA MET A 110 5.38 21.58 9.47
C MET A 110 5.76 22.80 8.65
N CYS A 111 6.51 22.60 7.58
CA CYS A 111 6.65 23.59 6.52
C CYS A 111 5.42 23.56 5.60
N VAL A 112 4.77 24.71 5.44
CA VAL A 112 3.61 24.89 4.58
C VAL A 112 3.88 25.94 3.51
N TYR A 113 3.15 25.89 2.40
CA TYR A 113 3.18 26.93 1.37
C TYR A 113 1.77 27.21 0.85
N LEU A 114 1.49 28.48 0.56
CA LEU A 114 0.25 28.87 -0.10
C LEU A 114 0.40 28.66 -1.62
N CYS A 115 -0.51 27.91 -2.23
CA CYS A 115 -0.59 27.79 -3.67
C CYS A 115 -1.43 28.94 -4.24
N PRO A 116 -0.86 29.88 -5.01
CA PRO A 116 -1.61 31.06 -5.47
C PRO A 116 -2.74 30.73 -6.45
N ARG A 117 -2.73 29.54 -7.07
CA ARG A 117 -3.70 29.17 -8.10
C ARG A 117 -5.07 28.84 -7.54
N ASN A 118 -5.10 28.12 -6.42
CA ASN A 118 -6.33 27.67 -5.76
C ASN A 118 -6.51 28.30 -4.36
N ASN A 119 -5.60 29.19 -3.97
CA ASN A 119 -5.59 29.86 -2.67
C ASN A 119 -5.68 28.86 -1.48
N ALA A 120 -5.01 27.72 -1.62
CA ALA A 120 -5.00 26.64 -0.63
C ALA A 120 -3.59 26.40 -0.06
N TRP A 121 -3.54 25.98 1.20
CA TRP A 121 -2.29 25.68 1.90
C TRP A 121 -1.89 24.22 1.72
N PHE A 122 -0.62 23.97 1.43
CA PHE A 122 -0.07 22.63 1.23
C PHE A 122 1.11 22.38 2.15
N THR A 123 1.37 21.12 2.48
CA THR A 123 2.53 20.70 3.29
C THR A 123 3.33 19.59 2.60
N ILE A 124 4.64 19.61 2.80
CA ILE A 124 5.51 18.48 2.42
C ILE A 124 5.57 17.40 3.51
N HIS A 125 5.02 17.67 4.70
CA HIS A 125 5.07 16.76 5.84
C HIS A 125 3.77 15.94 5.93
N ASN A 126 3.46 15.20 4.87
CA ASN A 126 2.18 14.51 4.72
C ASN A 126 1.86 13.56 5.89
N SER A 127 2.84 12.77 6.36
CA SER A 127 2.65 11.90 7.53
C SER A 127 2.28 12.65 8.81
N LEU A 128 2.86 13.84 9.00
CA LEU A 128 2.61 14.64 10.20
C LEU A 128 1.24 15.31 10.15
N LEU A 129 0.86 15.86 8.99
CA LEU A 129 -0.47 16.40 8.76
C LEU A 129 -1.55 15.34 9.00
N TYR A 130 -1.34 14.14 8.46
CA TYR A 130 -2.25 13.02 8.69
C TYR A 130 -2.41 12.73 10.18
N CYS A 131 -1.29 12.70 10.94
CA CYS A 131 -1.35 12.50 12.39
C CYS A 131 -2.18 13.58 13.10
N PHE A 132 -1.99 14.85 12.75
CA PHE A 132 -2.72 15.97 13.36
C PHE A 132 -4.21 15.96 13.05
N GLN A 133 -4.58 15.69 11.78
CA GLN A 133 -5.97 15.57 11.36
C GLN A 133 -6.67 14.40 12.06
N GLN A 134 -6.02 13.23 12.12
CA GLN A 134 -6.58 12.05 12.80
C GLN A 134 -6.68 12.22 14.32
N ALA A 135 -5.79 13.01 14.92
CA ALA A 135 -5.84 13.34 16.34
C ALA A 135 -6.90 14.40 16.68
N GLY A 136 -7.55 15.01 15.68
CA GLY A 136 -8.58 16.03 15.89
C GLY A 136 -8.05 17.33 16.47
N LEU A 137 -6.80 17.70 16.18
CA LEU A 137 -6.23 18.96 16.61
C LEU A 137 -6.87 20.12 15.85
N SER A 138 -7.20 21.21 16.55
CA SER A 138 -7.78 22.42 15.96
C SER A 138 -6.74 23.45 15.52
N SER A 139 -5.47 23.26 15.89
CA SER A 139 -4.43 24.28 15.75
C SER A 139 -3.05 23.64 15.87
N VAL A 140 -2.15 23.97 14.94
CA VAL A 140 -0.74 23.53 14.94
C VAL A 140 0.18 24.65 14.49
N GLU A 141 1.39 24.71 15.07
CA GLU A 141 2.43 25.65 14.61
C GLU A 141 3.04 25.18 13.29
N VAL A 142 3.10 26.10 12.33
CA VAL A 142 3.67 25.87 11.00
C VAL A 142 4.64 26.97 10.63
N CYS A 143 5.58 26.63 9.75
CA CYS A 143 6.50 27.58 9.13
C CYS A 143 6.11 27.79 7.67
N GLU A 144 5.88 29.04 7.26
CA GLU A 144 5.71 29.36 5.84
C GLU A 144 7.02 29.15 5.07
N MET A 145 6.92 28.54 3.90
CA MET A 145 8.03 28.33 2.97
C MET A 145 7.62 28.76 1.56
N GLU A 146 8.57 29.31 0.80
CA GLU A 146 8.32 29.64 -0.60
C GLU A 146 8.11 28.34 -1.41
N ARG A 147 7.09 28.31 -2.27
CA ARG A 147 6.79 27.15 -3.15
C ARG A 147 8.01 26.65 -3.93
N ARG A 148 8.91 27.54 -4.35
CA ARG A 148 10.14 27.17 -5.07
C ARG A 148 11.11 26.35 -4.22
N GLU A 149 11.13 26.56 -2.90
CA GLU A 149 11.96 25.77 -1.98
C GLU A 149 11.35 24.39 -1.72
N VAL A 150 10.02 24.31 -1.66
CA VAL A 150 9.28 23.04 -1.59
C VAL A 150 9.64 22.15 -2.76
N LEU A 151 9.50 22.65 -4.00
CA LEU A 151 9.78 21.88 -5.21
C LEU A 151 11.24 21.40 -5.29
N LYS A 152 12.19 22.13 -4.70
CA LYS A 152 13.60 21.68 -4.63
C LYS A 152 13.80 20.52 -3.67
N ARG A 153 12.94 20.37 -2.65
CA ARG A 153 13.03 19.31 -1.63
C ARG A 153 12.28 18.04 -2.05
N THR A 154 11.16 18.19 -2.77
CA THR A 154 10.29 17.06 -3.16
C THR A 154 10.78 16.30 -4.39
N VAL A 155 11.69 16.87 -5.20
CA VAL A 155 12.27 16.13 -6.34
C VAL A 155 13.10 14.95 -5.79
N PRO A 156 12.74 13.70 -6.09
CA PRO A 156 13.44 12.53 -5.57
C PRO A 156 14.92 12.58 -5.97
N ARG A 157 15.83 12.49 -4.99
CA ARG A 157 17.29 12.48 -5.20
C ARG A 157 17.76 11.45 -6.25
N GLN A 158 16.97 10.40 -6.51
CA GLN A 158 17.26 9.43 -7.57
C GLN A 158 17.38 10.07 -8.97
N LYS A 159 16.64 11.13 -9.30
CA LYS A 159 16.80 11.85 -10.58
C LYS A 159 18.05 12.74 -10.61
N GLN A 160 18.59 13.19 -9.47
CA GLN A 160 19.80 14.04 -9.42
C GLN A 160 21.08 13.26 -9.81
N HIS A 161 21.13 11.95 -9.57
CA HIS A 161 22.29 11.14 -9.94
C HIS A 161 22.29 10.70 -11.41
N GLN A 162 21.14 10.72 -12.11
CA GLN A 162 21.07 10.38 -13.55
C GLN A 162 21.40 11.57 -14.47
N ALA A 163 21.36 12.80 -13.96
CA ALA A 163 21.59 14.02 -14.75
C ALA A 163 23.07 14.32 -15.08
N ILE A 164 24.03 13.48 -14.67
CA ILE A 164 25.47 13.68 -14.92
C ILE A 164 25.94 12.96 -16.21
N SER A 165 25.08 12.21 -16.88
CA SER A 165 25.38 11.59 -18.18
C SER A 165 25.19 12.57 -19.35
N ARG A 166 26.23 12.67 -20.20
CA ARG A 166 26.43 13.60 -21.33
C ARG A 166 25.20 14.00 -22.17
N PRO A 167 25.16 15.24 -22.70
CA PRO A 167 24.11 15.69 -23.61
C PRO A 167 24.28 15.10 -25.01
N SER A 168 23.38 14.20 -25.42
CA SER A 168 23.22 13.80 -26.82
C SER A 168 21.96 14.45 -27.41
N SER A 169 22.17 15.23 -28.47
CA SER A 169 21.22 15.80 -29.44
C SER A 169 19.71 15.70 -29.13
N SER A 170 19.14 16.87 -28.85
CA SER A 170 17.75 17.17 -28.56
C SER A 170 16.78 16.83 -29.70
N THR A 171 16.02 15.76 -29.56
CA THR A 171 14.62 15.76 -30.00
C THR A 171 13.80 16.32 -28.84
N LYS A 172 12.95 17.33 -29.11
CA LYS A 172 11.95 17.81 -28.14
C LYS A 172 10.97 16.67 -27.85
N LYS A 173 11.34 15.75 -26.97
CA LYS A 173 10.35 14.93 -26.29
C LYS A 173 9.54 15.91 -25.46
N GLU A 174 8.26 16.04 -25.75
CA GLU A 174 7.30 16.57 -24.79
C GLU A 174 7.58 15.83 -23.49
N GLU A 175 8.10 16.54 -22.49
CA GLU A 175 8.09 16.05 -21.13
C GLU A 175 6.61 15.85 -20.82
N HIS A 176 6.16 14.60 -20.92
CA HIS A 176 4.97 14.15 -20.25
C HIS A 176 5.16 14.65 -18.82
N LYS A 177 4.37 15.65 -18.43
CA LYS A 177 4.33 16.08 -17.04
C LYS A 177 3.93 14.83 -16.29
N ASP A 178 4.91 14.17 -15.69
CA ASP A 178 4.68 13.04 -14.81
C ASP A 178 3.55 13.49 -13.88
N ASP A 179 2.43 12.78 -13.92
CA ASP A 179 1.27 13.05 -13.09
C ASP A 179 1.71 12.79 -11.64
N LEU A 180 2.32 13.82 -11.05
CA LEU A 180 2.80 13.87 -9.67
C LEU A 180 1.59 14.01 -8.76
N GLY A 181 0.63 13.09 -8.83
CA GLY A 181 -0.45 13.05 -7.87
C GLY A 181 -0.27 11.95 -6.84
N CYS A 182 -0.88 12.14 -5.67
CA CYS A 182 -1.00 11.12 -4.65
C CYS A 182 -2.43 10.59 -4.58
N TRP A 183 -2.53 9.30 -4.34
CA TRP A 183 -3.77 8.67 -3.95
C TRP A 183 -3.88 8.64 -2.43
N ILE A 184 -5.00 9.11 -1.90
CA ILE A 184 -5.29 9.19 -0.47
C ILE A 184 -6.50 8.31 -0.15
N PHE A 185 -6.36 7.53 0.91
CA PHE A 185 -7.41 6.66 1.44
C PHE A 185 -8.03 7.31 2.66
N ILE A 186 -9.31 7.66 2.57
CA ILE A 186 -10.04 8.33 3.65
C ILE A 186 -11.11 7.37 4.17
N PRO A 187 -11.10 6.98 5.46
CA PRO A 187 -12.18 6.14 5.98
C PRO A 187 -13.48 6.95 6.05
N LYS A 188 -14.55 6.46 5.43
CA LYS A 188 -15.89 7.08 5.45
C LYS A 188 -16.57 6.98 6.82
N SER A 189 -16.33 5.87 7.51
CA SER A 189 -16.97 5.55 8.80
C SER A 189 -16.00 4.73 9.66
N VAL A 190 -16.13 4.85 10.98
CA VAL A 190 -15.37 4.04 11.93
C VAL A 190 -16.25 2.85 12.35
N GLY A 191 -15.92 1.63 11.92
CA GLY A 191 -16.72 0.45 12.28
C GLY A 191 -16.39 -0.84 11.51
N LYS A 192 -17.21 -1.89 11.70
CA LYS A 192 -17.07 -3.15 10.95
C LYS A 192 -17.35 -2.99 9.46
N ASP A 193 -18.21 -2.02 9.09
CA ASP A 193 -18.57 -1.68 7.72
C ASP A 193 -17.83 -0.43 7.22
N THR A 194 -16.59 -0.23 7.69
CA THR A 194 -15.76 0.89 7.21
C THR A 194 -15.60 0.78 5.71
N LYS A 195 -16.01 1.81 4.99
CA LYS A 195 -15.67 2.00 3.58
C LYS A 195 -14.51 2.97 3.47
N TRP A 196 -13.64 2.77 2.49
CA TRP A 196 -12.61 3.71 2.11
C TRP A 196 -13.12 4.55 0.94
N PHE A 197 -13.06 5.87 1.09
CA PHE A 197 -13.09 6.79 -0.02
C PHE A 197 -11.70 6.90 -0.63
N PHE A 198 -11.66 6.81 -1.93
CA PHE A 198 -10.44 6.94 -2.70
C PHE A 198 -10.43 8.31 -3.38
N LYS A 199 -9.36 9.08 -3.15
CA LYS A 199 -9.21 10.42 -3.73
C LYS A 199 -7.84 10.56 -4.36
N TYR A 200 -7.80 11.20 -5.53
CA TYR A 200 -6.56 11.56 -6.19
C TYR A 200 -6.30 13.04 -5.95
N PHE A 201 -5.07 13.40 -5.62
CA PHE A 201 -4.64 14.78 -5.48
C PHE A 201 -3.46 15.00 -6.40
N ASP A 202 -3.56 15.91 -7.35
CA ASP A 202 -2.44 16.30 -8.19
C ASP A 202 -1.99 17.74 -7.88
N ASP A 203 -1.05 18.24 -8.68
CA ASP A 203 -0.57 19.63 -8.59
C ASP A 203 -1.67 20.70 -8.81
N PHE A 204 -2.85 20.30 -9.30
CA PHE A 204 -3.99 21.17 -9.57
C PHE A 204 -5.07 21.11 -8.49
N GLY A 205 -5.02 20.11 -7.60
CA GLY A 205 -5.86 20.03 -6.42
C GLY A 205 -6.49 18.65 -6.25
N GLU A 206 -7.63 18.64 -5.56
CA GLU A 206 -8.41 17.43 -5.29
C GLU A 206 -9.20 17.02 -6.53
N TRP A 207 -8.97 15.79 -6.97
CA TRP A 207 -9.84 15.07 -7.90
C TRP A 207 -10.64 14.07 -7.09
N ASP A 208 -11.92 14.36 -6.92
CA ASP A 208 -12.85 13.42 -6.32
C ASP A 208 -13.17 12.35 -7.37
N SER A 209 -12.44 11.24 -7.32
CA SER A 209 -12.84 10.06 -8.09
C SER A 209 -14.11 9.43 -7.48
N GLY A 210 -14.47 9.76 -6.23
CA GLY A 210 -15.74 9.42 -5.61
C GLY A 210 -15.94 7.93 -5.33
N TYR A 211 -14.93 7.09 -5.55
CA TYR A 211 -15.07 5.63 -5.48
C TYR A 211 -14.99 5.13 -4.03
N GLU A 212 -15.93 4.26 -3.67
CA GLU A 212 -16.01 3.62 -2.36
C GLU A 212 -15.58 2.17 -2.43
N TYR A 213 -14.58 1.81 -1.62
CA TYR A 213 -14.09 0.45 -1.54
C TYR A 213 -14.32 -0.15 -0.14
N PRO A 214 -14.63 -1.45 -0.04
CA PRO A 214 -14.67 -2.17 1.23
C PRO A 214 -13.34 -2.08 2.01
N ARG A 215 -13.40 -2.16 3.35
CA ARG A 215 -12.23 -2.07 4.23
C ARG A 215 -11.08 -3.02 3.85
N ASN A 216 -11.44 -4.22 3.39
CA ASN A 216 -10.53 -5.31 3.09
C ASN A 216 -9.94 -5.24 1.66
N THR A 217 -10.17 -4.15 0.93
CA THR A 217 -9.60 -3.96 -0.40
C THR A 217 -8.09 -3.91 -0.36
N LYS A 218 -7.44 -4.61 -1.28
CA LYS A 218 -6.00 -4.54 -1.49
C LYS A 218 -5.71 -3.54 -2.59
N PHE A 219 -4.76 -2.65 -2.35
CA PHE A 219 -4.36 -1.63 -3.31
C PHE A 219 -2.89 -1.77 -3.69
N VAL A 220 -2.58 -1.55 -4.96
CA VAL A 220 -1.22 -1.51 -5.48
C VAL A 220 -1.10 -0.37 -6.49
N ARG A 221 -0.15 0.55 -6.30
CA ARG A 221 0.12 1.61 -7.29
C ARG A 221 0.58 1.01 -8.60
N ASP A 222 0.13 1.55 -9.72
CA ASP A 222 0.49 1.01 -11.04
C ASP A 222 1.84 1.54 -11.57
N GLY A 223 2.36 2.62 -10.96
CA GLY A 223 3.63 3.24 -11.33
C GLY A 223 3.51 4.39 -12.34
N VAL A 224 2.32 4.64 -12.90
CA VAL A 224 2.05 5.67 -13.92
C VAL A 224 0.86 6.58 -13.55
N GLY A 225 0.57 6.70 -12.26
CA GLY A 225 -0.46 7.61 -11.74
C GLY A 225 -1.81 6.95 -11.43
N GLY A 226 -1.96 5.65 -11.67
CA GLY A 226 -3.13 4.88 -11.27
C GLY A 226 -2.88 3.89 -10.12
N VAL A 227 -3.94 3.17 -9.76
CA VAL A 227 -3.95 2.16 -8.70
C VAL A 227 -4.79 0.98 -9.12
N TRP A 228 -4.30 -0.21 -8.81
CA TRP A 228 -5.05 -1.45 -8.88
C TRP A 228 -5.73 -1.71 -7.54
N ALA A 229 -7.01 -2.06 -7.57
CA ALA A 229 -7.79 -2.40 -6.39
C ALA A 229 -8.40 -3.80 -6.54
N LEU A 230 -8.14 -4.67 -5.57
CA LEU A 230 -8.80 -5.99 -5.48
C LEU A 230 -9.71 -6.00 -4.26
N CYS A 231 -11.03 -6.04 -4.50
CA CYS A 231 -12.04 -5.88 -3.46
C CYS A 231 -13.15 -6.92 -3.57
N CYS A 232 -13.80 -7.20 -2.43
CA CYS A 232 -15.00 -8.03 -2.37
C CYS A 232 -16.21 -7.26 -2.94
N THR A 233 -16.88 -7.82 -3.94
CA THR A 233 -18.06 -7.19 -4.59
C THR A 233 -19.39 -7.71 -4.03
N SER A 234 -19.39 -8.86 -3.35
CA SER A 234 -20.62 -9.42 -2.76
C SER A 234 -21.12 -8.58 -1.58
N SER A 235 -22.38 -8.15 -1.64
CA SER A 235 -23.05 -7.27 -0.67
C SER A 235 -23.65 -8.01 0.55
N GLY A 236 -23.02 -9.10 1.00
CA GLY A 236 -23.35 -9.73 2.28
C GLY A 236 -24.61 -10.62 2.30
N THR A 237 -25.10 -11.09 1.15
CA THR A 237 -26.09 -12.18 1.13
C THR A 237 -25.45 -13.46 1.67
N LYS A 238 -25.84 -13.85 2.88
CA LYS A 238 -25.35 -15.05 3.57
C LYS A 238 -25.47 -16.28 2.65
N GLY A 239 -24.34 -16.88 2.30
CA GLY A 239 -24.27 -18.14 1.55
C GLY A 239 -23.74 -18.03 0.12
N VAL A 240 -23.47 -16.84 -0.39
CA VAL A 240 -22.74 -16.66 -1.65
C VAL A 240 -21.25 -16.53 -1.32
N GLU A 241 -20.39 -17.33 -1.96
CA GLU A 241 -18.93 -17.16 -1.86
C GLU A 241 -18.58 -15.72 -2.21
N SER A 242 -17.67 -15.12 -1.45
CA SER A 242 -17.29 -13.73 -1.69
C SER A 242 -16.60 -13.61 -3.04
N ASP A 243 -17.26 -12.95 -3.98
CA ASP A 243 -16.67 -12.58 -5.26
C ASP A 243 -15.67 -11.45 -5.03
N TRP A 244 -14.41 -11.69 -5.38
CA TRP A 244 -13.34 -10.69 -5.30
C TRP A 244 -12.90 -10.32 -6.70
N ARG A 245 -13.03 -9.03 -7.02
CA ARG A 245 -12.84 -8.53 -8.38
C ARG A 245 -11.77 -7.46 -8.43
N LEU A 246 -11.00 -7.50 -9.52
CA LEU A 246 -9.94 -6.56 -9.78
C LEU A 246 -10.45 -5.34 -10.58
N TRP A 247 -10.05 -4.17 -10.12
CA TRP A 247 -10.35 -2.87 -10.70
C TRP A 247 -9.04 -2.13 -10.97
N HIS A 248 -9.03 -1.30 -12.01
CA HIS A 248 -7.97 -0.32 -12.24
C HIS A 248 -8.58 1.07 -12.16
N ILE A 249 -7.93 1.95 -11.40
CA ILE A 249 -8.37 3.31 -11.18
C ILE A 249 -7.26 4.24 -11.65
N ASN A 250 -7.61 5.23 -12.44
CA ASN A 250 -6.76 6.36 -12.78
C ASN A 250 -7.56 7.67 -12.62
N PRO A 251 -6.93 8.85 -12.77
CA PRO A 251 -7.64 10.13 -12.60
C PRO A 251 -8.81 10.33 -13.56
N SER A 252 -8.84 9.62 -14.69
CA SER A 252 -9.88 9.74 -15.70
C SER A 252 -11.04 8.76 -15.51
N ASN A 253 -10.81 7.58 -14.93
CA ASN A 253 -11.86 6.57 -14.74
C ASN A 253 -11.50 5.46 -13.73
N GLU A 254 -12.54 4.76 -13.29
CA GLU A 254 -12.48 3.41 -12.72
C GLU A 254 -12.92 2.40 -13.78
N VAL A 255 -12.11 1.38 -14.01
CA VAL A 255 -12.38 0.30 -14.95
C VAL A 255 -12.43 -1.02 -14.21
N ASN A 256 -13.58 -1.69 -14.31
CA ASN A 256 -13.70 -3.08 -13.93
C ASN A 256 -12.98 -3.95 -14.96
N THR A 257 -11.98 -4.71 -14.52
CA THR A 257 -11.16 -5.51 -15.43
C THR A 257 -11.87 -6.79 -15.89
N GLY A 258 -12.90 -7.22 -15.16
CA GLY A 258 -13.57 -8.50 -15.35
C GLY A 258 -12.80 -9.71 -14.79
N PHE A 259 -11.62 -9.51 -14.20
CA PHE A 259 -10.83 -10.59 -13.59
C PHE A 259 -11.16 -10.76 -12.11
N ASP A 260 -11.32 -12.02 -11.71
CA ASP A 260 -11.64 -12.41 -10.34
C ASP A 260 -10.44 -13.14 -9.72
N TYR A 261 -10.05 -12.74 -8.51
CA TYR A 261 -8.94 -13.35 -7.77
C TYR A 261 -9.31 -13.57 -6.31
N PRO A 262 -8.91 -14.70 -5.70
CA PRO A 262 -9.22 -14.98 -4.32
C PRO A 262 -8.58 -13.95 -3.36
N PRO A 263 -9.18 -13.74 -2.16
CA PRO A 263 -8.67 -12.82 -1.14
C PRO A 263 -7.24 -13.12 -0.67
N GLY A 264 -6.72 -14.32 -0.93
CA GLY A 264 -5.38 -14.72 -0.52
C GLY A 264 -4.26 -14.28 -1.46
N CYS A 265 -4.56 -13.76 -2.65
CA CYS A 265 -3.53 -13.47 -3.66
C CYS A 265 -2.51 -12.41 -3.21
N LYS A 266 -1.36 -12.37 -3.87
CA LYS A 266 -0.31 -11.35 -3.65
C LYS A 266 -0.21 -10.50 -4.91
N MET A 267 -0.17 -9.19 -4.74
CA MET A 267 -0.18 -8.23 -5.84
C MET A 267 1.05 -7.33 -5.74
N VAL A 268 1.72 -7.08 -6.86
CA VAL A 268 2.80 -6.09 -6.96
C VAL A 268 2.75 -5.37 -8.30
N SER A 269 3.10 -4.09 -8.28
CA SER A 269 3.19 -3.25 -9.48
C SER A 269 4.26 -3.78 -10.42
N ASP A 270 4.09 -3.63 -11.73
CA ASP A 270 5.22 -3.72 -12.66
C ASP A 270 5.95 -2.37 -12.83
N GLY A 271 5.42 -1.27 -12.27
CA GLY A 271 6.00 0.08 -12.37
C GLY A 271 5.74 0.79 -13.71
N MET A 272 5.08 0.13 -14.65
CA MET A 272 4.76 0.62 -16.00
C MET A 272 3.25 0.57 -16.28
N GLY A 273 2.45 0.59 -15.22
CA GLY A 273 0.99 0.51 -15.26
C GLY A 273 0.43 -0.90 -15.06
N GLY A 274 1.20 -1.95 -15.34
CA GLY A 274 0.73 -3.31 -15.15
C GLY A 274 0.81 -3.80 -13.70
N LEU A 275 0.30 -5.01 -13.52
CA LEU A 275 0.17 -5.67 -12.24
C LEU A 275 0.60 -7.13 -12.36
N TRP A 276 1.43 -7.57 -11.42
CA TRP A 276 1.72 -8.98 -11.21
C TRP A 276 0.90 -9.52 -10.05
N ILE A 277 0.26 -10.67 -10.25
CA ILE A 277 -0.56 -11.34 -9.24
C ILE A 277 -0.11 -12.79 -9.08
N LEU A 278 0.26 -13.18 -7.85
CA LEU A 278 0.43 -14.59 -7.49
C LEU A 278 -0.82 -15.08 -6.77
N SER A 279 -1.50 -16.06 -7.34
CA SER A 279 -2.82 -16.51 -6.86
C SER A 279 -2.95 -18.03 -6.81
N ALA A 280 -3.73 -18.52 -5.85
CA ALA A 280 -4.23 -19.89 -5.89
C ALA A 280 -5.12 -20.09 -7.14
N THR A 281 -5.00 -21.26 -7.77
CA THR A 281 -5.83 -21.64 -8.92
C THR A 281 -6.49 -22.98 -8.65
N ALA A 282 -7.81 -23.06 -8.84
CA ALA A 282 -8.57 -24.27 -8.59
C ALA A 282 -8.02 -25.45 -9.40
N GLY A 283 -7.82 -26.59 -8.74
CA GLY A 283 -7.27 -27.80 -9.36
C GLY A 283 -5.76 -27.86 -9.47
N PHE A 284 -5.02 -26.83 -9.03
CA PHE A 284 -3.55 -26.81 -9.06
C PHE A 284 -2.97 -26.74 -7.63
N PRO A 285 -1.93 -27.53 -7.31
CA PRO A 285 -1.28 -27.48 -6.01
C PRO A 285 -0.41 -26.22 -5.83
N GLN A 286 0.13 -25.68 -6.92
CA GLN A 286 0.98 -24.50 -6.94
C GLN A 286 0.18 -23.23 -7.24
N TRP A 287 0.70 -22.09 -6.80
CA TRP A 287 0.12 -20.79 -7.12
C TRP A 287 0.64 -20.32 -8.46
N LYS A 288 -0.25 -19.71 -9.24
CA LYS A 288 0.05 -19.20 -10.58
C LYS A 288 0.39 -17.73 -10.52
N LEU A 289 1.45 -17.35 -11.23
CA LEU A 289 1.86 -15.96 -11.45
C LEU A 289 1.26 -15.45 -12.75
N TRP A 290 0.48 -14.39 -12.63
CA TRP A 290 -0.24 -13.70 -13.70
C TRP A 290 0.30 -12.29 -13.88
N HIS A 291 0.32 -11.80 -15.11
CA HIS A 291 0.52 -10.38 -15.42
C HIS A 291 -0.73 -9.80 -16.08
N ILE A 292 -1.06 -8.57 -15.71
CA ILE A 292 -2.19 -7.83 -16.25
C ILE A 292 -1.68 -6.47 -16.69
N GLY A 293 -1.94 -6.09 -17.94
CA GLY A 293 -1.61 -4.76 -18.46
C GLY A 293 -2.82 -3.82 -18.44
N ILE A 294 -2.58 -2.51 -18.40
CA ILE A 294 -3.64 -1.47 -18.50
C ILE A 294 -4.31 -1.45 -19.88
N HIS A 295 -3.55 -1.78 -20.93
CA HIS A 295 -4.06 -1.59 -22.28
C HIS A 295 -5.17 -2.62 -22.56
N PRO A 296 -6.31 -2.26 -23.16
CA PRO A 296 -7.43 -3.17 -23.45
C PRO A 296 -7.09 -4.33 -24.41
N LYS A 297 -5.86 -4.36 -24.96
CA LYS A 297 -5.33 -5.44 -25.79
C LYS A 297 -4.36 -6.34 -25.04
N ARG A 298 -3.97 -5.97 -23.82
CA ARG A 298 -3.08 -6.72 -22.94
C ARG A 298 -3.96 -7.50 -21.97
N ILE A 299 -4.17 -8.74 -22.37
CA ILE A 299 -4.97 -9.75 -21.68
C ILE A 299 -4.22 -10.20 -20.43
N GLU A 300 -4.93 -10.68 -19.42
CA GLU A 300 -4.37 -11.50 -18.34
C GLU A 300 -3.51 -12.63 -18.94
N GLN A 301 -2.23 -12.67 -18.57
CA GLN A 301 -1.28 -13.65 -19.08
C GLN A 301 -0.69 -14.45 -17.92
N TYR A 302 -0.80 -15.77 -18.03
CA TYR A 302 -0.12 -16.71 -17.14
C TYR A 302 1.35 -16.85 -17.56
N PHE A 303 2.25 -16.88 -16.58
CA PHE A 303 3.67 -17.05 -16.83
C PHE A 303 4.25 -18.30 -16.15
N PHE A 304 4.24 -18.34 -14.82
CA PHE A 304 5.01 -19.32 -14.04
C PHE A 304 4.24 -19.80 -12.80
N ASP A 305 4.67 -20.93 -12.25
CA ASP A 305 4.13 -21.49 -11.00
C ASP A 305 5.12 -21.25 -9.85
N TYR A 306 4.61 -20.86 -8.68
CA TYR A 306 5.40 -20.62 -7.48
C TYR A 306 4.72 -21.19 -6.22
N PRO A 307 5.49 -21.53 -5.16
CA PRO A 307 4.93 -21.85 -3.85
C PRO A 307 4.10 -20.71 -3.29
N LYS A 308 3.06 -21.04 -2.53
CA LYS A 308 2.17 -20.09 -1.85
C LYS A 308 2.94 -19.10 -0.98
N GLU A 309 4.03 -19.54 -0.37
CA GLU A 309 4.85 -18.82 0.59
C GLU A 309 5.76 -17.77 -0.07
N SER A 310 5.87 -17.78 -1.40
CA SER A 310 6.74 -16.88 -2.16
C SER A 310 6.41 -15.41 -1.92
N ARG A 311 7.44 -14.57 -1.82
CA ARG A 311 7.30 -13.12 -1.62
C ARG A 311 7.62 -12.40 -2.91
N LEU A 312 6.89 -11.33 -3.19
CA LEU A 312 7.02 -10.55 -4.41
C LEU A 312 7.44 -9.13 -4.08
N THR A 313 8.26 -8.51 -4.93
CA THR A 313 8.43 -7.06 -4.97
C THR A 313 8.65 -6.61 -6.40
N SER A 314 8.15 -5.43 -6.76
CA SER A 314 8.38 -4.83 -8.08
C SER A 314 9.88 -4.58 -8.31
N ASP A 315 10.32 -4.67 -9.56
CA ASP A 315 11.62 -4.13 -9.98
C ASP A 315 11.53 -2.68 -10.50
N GLY A 316 10.31 -2.15 -10.61
CA GLY A 316 10.02 -0.81 -11.12
C GLY A 316 10.20 -0.63 -12.64
N MET A 317 10.47 -1.69 -13.39
CA MET A 317 10.82 -1.66 -14.82
C MET A 317 10.11 -2.77 -15.63
N GLY A 318 8.87 -3.08 -15.27
CA GLY A 318 8.03 -4.05 -15.97
C GLY A 318 8.16 -5.50 -15.46
N GLY A 319 9.02 -5.74 -14.46
CA GLY A 319 9.24 -7.06 -13.88
C GLY A 319 9.01 -7.10 -12.37
N LEU A 320 9.40 -8.23 -11.78
CA LEU A 320 9.37 -8.43 -10.34
C LEU A 320 10.50 -9.34 -9.88
N TRP A 321 10.81 -9.22 -8.59
CA TRP A 321 11.62 -10.13 -7.83
C TRP A 321 10.74 -11.09 -7.05
N ILE A 322 11.03 -12.39 -7.13
CA ILE A 322 10.34 -13.44 -6.39
C ILE A 322 11.32 -14.12 -5.46
N PHE A 323 11.03 -14.09 -4.16
CA PHE A 323 11.77 -14.85 -3.16
C PHE A 323 10.94 -16.06 -2.74
N CYS A 324 11.33 -17.25 -3.20
CA CYS A 324 10.56 -18.48 -3.00
C CYS A 324 11.32 -19.50 -2.14
N PRO A 325 10.62 -20.28 -1.29
CA PRO A 325 11.23 -21.39 -0.59
C PRO A 325 11.55 -22.53 -1.57
N THR A 326 12.61 -23.27 -1.27
CA THR A 326 12.94 -24.51 -1.99
C THR A 326 12.32 -25.72 -1.30
N GLU A 327 12.30 -26.87 -1.99
CA GLU A 327 11.83 -28.15 -1.41
C GLU A 327 12.53 -28.51 -0.09
N SER A 328 13.80 -28.11 0.06
CA SER A 328 14.43 -28.04 1.38
C SER A 328 14.01 -26.73 2.04
N GLU A 329 13.07 -26.78 2.99
CA GLU A 329 12.52 -25.60 3.71
C GLU A 329 13.58 -24.67 4.34
N SER A 330 14.84 -25.12 4.42
CA SER A 330 15.98 -24.36 4.93
C SER A 330 16.63 -23.40 3.94
N LYS A 331 16.27 -23.43 2.65
CA LYS A 331 16.86 -22.57 1.62
C LYS A 331 15.79 -21.80 0.84
N TRP A 332 16.12 -20.55 0.54
CA TRP A 332 15.32 -19.67 -0.29
C TRP A 332 16.09 -19.33 -1.57
N GLN A 333 15.36 -19.11 -2.65
CA GLN A 333 15.91 -18.73 -3.94
C GLN A 333 15.29 -17.43 -4.40
N LEU A 334 16.12 -16.59 -5.02
CA LEU A 334 15.70 -15.33 -5.61
C LEU A 334 15.59 -15.53 -7.12
N TRP A 335 14.45 -15.12 -7.66
CA TRP A 335 14.15 -15.13 -9.08
C TRP A 335 13.82 -13.73 -9.53
N HIS A 336 14.13 -13.44 -10.79
CA HIS A 336 13.67 -12.27 -11.51
C HIS A 336 12.76 -12.73 -12.63
N ALA A 337 11.56 -12.19 -12.72
CA ALA A 337 10.64 -12.49 -13.81
C ALA A 337 10.13 -11.21 -14.46
N ASN A 338 9.89 -11.28 -15.77
CA ASN A 338 9.23 -10.25 -16.55
C ASN A 338 8.45 -10.91 -17.70
N GLN A 339 7.86 -10.10 -18.59
CA GLN A 339 7.07 -10.61 -19.72
C GLN A 339 7.89 -11.41 -20.75
N ASN A 340 9.22 -11.34 -20.72
CA ASN A 340 10.10 -12.07 -21.64
C ASN A 340 10.60 -13.40 -21.06
N GLY A 341 10.42 -13.64 -19.75
CA GLY A 341 10.86 -14.86 -19.10
C GLY A 341 11.23 -14.67 -17.63
N GLU A 342 11.78 -15.73 -17.04
CA GLU A 342 12.34 -15.71 -15.69
C GLU A 342 13.78 -16.20 -15.66
N ARG A 343 14.53 -15.75 -14.66
CA ARG A 343 15.87 -16.24 -14.35
C ARG A 343 16.06 -16.34 -12.85
N LYS A 344 16.76 -17.40 -12.45
CA LYS A 344 17.23 -17.61 -11.08
C LYS A 344 18.54 -16.85 -10.86
N LEU A 345 18.72 -16.28 -9.68
CA LEU A 345 19.96 -15.61 -9.25
C LEU A 345 20.77 -16.43 -8.24
#